data_AF-A0A6A1VSU2-F1
#
_entry.id   AF-A0A6A1VSU2-F1
#
_cell.length_a   1.000
_cell.length_b   1.000
_cell.length_c   1.000
_cell.angle_alpha   90.00
_cell.angle_beta   90.00
_cell.angle_gamma   90.00
#
_symmetry.space_group_name_H-M   'P 1'
#
loop_
_entity.id
_entity.type
_entity.pdbx_description
1 polymer ?
#
loop_
_entity_poly.entity_id
_entity_poly.type
_entity_poly.pdbx_seq_one_letter_code
_entity_poly.pdbx_strand_id
1 'polypeptide(L)'
;MASTVSTTSSNSSALKEDGLPLPPLCRCGVQAKLRTSKTNGNPGRRFYGCQRYGQMVQCEFFQWLDPPIVKEQSCASDGKDIARVFSKLKWMEEYLESMVKHQKKIDEEMKEQLEKVVEQTKKMESEMQSMNAQLRSQQKKEYKLKAFCFVLLVIWLGLLWS
;
A
#
# COMPACT_ATOMS: atom_id res chain seq x y z
N MET A 1 8.34 71.49 21.61
CA MET A 1 7.77 70.71 20.48
C MET A 1 8.77 69.62 20.16
N ALA A 2 8.42 68.37 20.42
CA ALA A 2 9.27 67.21 20.14
C ALA A 2 9.30 66.97 18.63
N SER A 3 10.49 67.02 18.02
CA SER A 3 10.66 66.66 16.62
C SER A 3 10.88 65.15 16.52
N THR A 4 9.88 64.52 15.94
CA THR A 4 9.66 63.10 15.78
C THR A 4 10.76 62.43 14.95
N VAL A 5 11.21 61.27 15.42
CA VAL A 5 11.95 60.28 14.64
C VAL A 5 11.06 59.83 13.48
N SER A 6 11.53 59.95 12.24
CA SER A 6 10.92 59.30 11.09
C SER A 6 11.87 58.23 10.56
N THR A 7 11.71 57.03 11.12
CA THR A 7 12.23 55.79 10.55
C THR A 7 11.37 55.44 9.35
N THR A 8 11.73 55.91 8.15
CA THR A 8 11.22 55.33 6.91
C THR A 8 12.10 54.15 6.54
N SER A 9 11.77 52.98 7.10
CA SER A 9 12.19 51.69 6.56
C SER A 9 11.50 51.50 5.22
N SER A 10 12.08 52.06 4.17
CA SER A 10 11.71 51.75 2.80
C SER A 10 12.16 50.32 2.50
N ASN A 11 11.33 49.34 2.85
CA ASN A 11 11.36 48.02 2.25
C ASN A 11 10.92 48.16 0.79
N SER A 12 11.81 48.68 -0.05
CA SER A 12 11.71 48.47 -1.48
C SER A 12 12.01 46.99 -1.72
N SER A 13 10.95 46.22 -1.97
CA SER A 13 11.02 44.91 -2.58
C SER A 13 11.74 45.08 -3.92
N ALA A 14 13.06 44.99 -3.88
CA ALA A 14 13.89 45.14 -5.04
C ALA A 14 13.65 43.90 -5.91
N LEU A 15 12.79 44.08 -6.91
CA LEU A 15 12.63 43.21 -8.06
C LEU A 15 13.51 43.81 -9.16
N LYS A 16 14.19 42.98 -9.93
CA LYS A 16 14.77 43.46 -11.20
C LYS A 16 13.64 43.81 -12.17
N GLU A 17 13.90 44.69 -13.13
CA GLU A 17 12.94 45.03 -14.21
C GLU A 17 12.37 43.79 -14.93
N ASP A 18 13.08 42.66 -14.91
CA ASP A 18 12.67 41.37 -15.48
C ASP A 18 11.66 40.56 -14.61
N GLY A 19 11.14 41.13 -13.52
CA GLY A 19 10.20 40.43 -12.61
C GLY A 19 10.81 39.26 -11.83
N LEU A 20 12.15 39.13 -11.84
CA LEU A 20 12.87 38.08 -11.12
C LEU A 20 13.23 38.54 -9.70
N PRO A 21 13.09 37.66 -8.68
CA PRO A 21 13.63 37.90 -7.34
C PRO A 21 15.12 38.23 -7.41
N LEU A 22 15.59 39.15 -6.56
CA LEU A 22 17.02 39.44 -6.47
C LEU A 22 17.84 38.18 -6.20
N PRO A 23 19.02 38.04 -6.83
CA PRO A 23 19.89 36.90 -6.57
C PRO A 23 20.36 36.89 -5.10
N PRO A 24 20.17 35.77 -4.36
CA PRO A 24 20.62 35.64 -2.98
C PRO A 24 22.15 35.54 -2.91
N LEU A 25 22.73 35.76 -1.72
CA LEU A 25 24.15 35.47 -1.48
C LEU A 25 24.33 33.95 -1.28
N CYS A 26 25.33 33.37 -1.94
CA CYS A 26 25.74 32.00 -1.68
C CYS A 26 26.60 31.92 -0.41
N ARG A 27 26.95 30.70 0.04
CA ARG A 27 27.75 30.48 1.27
C ARG A 27 29.16 31.08 1.22
N CYS A 28 29.64 31.49 0.04
CA CYS A 28 30.90 32.22 -0.11
C CYS A 28 30.76 33.73 0.09
N GLY A 29 29.56 34.24 0.41
CA GLY A 29 29.29 35.68 0.55
C GLY A 29 29.18 36.44 -0.77
N VAL A 30 29.16 35.74 -1.92
CA VAL A 30 29.00 36.35 -3.26
C VAL A 30 27.62 36.07 -3.82
N GLN A 31 27.10 36.97 -4.67
CA GLN A 31 25.79 36.79 -5.32
C GLN A 31 25.73 35.48 -6.12
N ALA A 32 24.66 34.73 -5.93
CA ALA A 32 24.38 33.51 -6.66
C ALA A 32 24.00 33.83 -8.12
N LYS A 33 24.31 32.91 -9.02
CA LYS A 33 24.02 33.04 -10.45
C LYS A 33 22.76 32.28 -10.80
N LEU A 34 21.87 32.90 -11.58
CA LEU A 34 20.73 32.22 -12.18
C LEU A 34 21.21 31.21 -13.24
N ARG A 35 20.71 29.99 -13.15
CA ARG A 35 21.02 28.87 -14.05
C ARG A 35 19.74 28.14 -14.42
N THR A 36 19.80 27.39 -15.52
CA THR A 36 18.72 26.54 -15.99
C THR A 36 19.18 25.09 -15.95
N SER A 37 18.39 24.23 -15.30
CA SER A 37 18.64 22.81 -15.22
C SER A 37 18.51 22.16 -16.60
N LYS A 38 19.51 21.32 -16.92
CA LYS A 38 19.56 20.51 -18.14
C LYS A 38 19.41 19.01 -17.85
N THR A 39 19.10 18.65 -16.60
CA THR A 39 18.92 17.25 -16.21
C THR A 39 17.58 16.71 -16.73
N ASN A 40 17.53 15.44 -17.11
CA ASN A 40 16.30 14.78 -17.57
C ASN A 40 15.14 14.86 -16.56
N GLY A 41 15.44 14.91 -15.25
CA GLY A 41 14.40 15.01 -14.21
C GLY A 41 13.83 16.41 -14.01
N ASN A 42 14.52 17.47 -14.45
CA ASN A 42 14.10 18.87 -14.26
C ASN A 42 14.51 19.74 -15.47
N PRO A 43 14.19 19.38 -16.72
CA PRO A 43 14.63 20.14 -17.88
C PRO A 43 14.00 21.54 -17.86
N GLY A 44 14.80 22.58 -18.11
CA GLY A 44 14.30 23.95 -18.23
C GLY A 44 13.97 24.66 -16.91
N ARG A 45 13.98 23.96 -15.77
CA ARG A 45 13.71 24.59 -14.45
C ARG A 45 14.87 25.48 -14.02
N ARG A 46 14.58 26.71 -13.58
CA ARG A 46 15.60 27.70 -13.19
C ARG A 46 15.95 27.61 -11.71
N PHE A 47 17.21 27.88 -11.36
CA PHE A 47 17.71 27.89 -9.98
C PHE A 47 18.83 28.90 -9.79
N TYR A 48 19.01 29.39 -8.57
CA TYR A 48 20.19 30.12 -8.13
C TYR A 48 21.24 29.15 -7.59
N GLY A 49 22.44 29.22 -8.12
CA GLY A 49 23.59 28.42 -7.66
C GLY A 49 24.83 29.27 -7.42
N CYS A 50 25.82 28.74 -6.71
CA CYS A 50 27.11 29.40 -6.54
C CYS A 50 27.69 29.86 -7.90
N GLN A 51 28.42 30.98 -7.92
CA GLN A 51 29.15 31.41 -9.12
C GLN A 51 30.12 30.32 -9.61
N ARG A 52 30.74 29.60 -8.66
CA ARG A 52 31.66 28.48 -8.90
C ARG A 52 30.95 27.14 -9.11
N TYR A 53 29.62 27.13 -9.27
CA TYR A 53 28.85 25.90 -9.45
C TYR A 53 29.43 25.02 -10.58
N GLY A 54 29.75 23.77 -10.29
CA GLY A 54 30.38 22.79 -11.19
C GLY A 54 31.92 22.78 -11.18
N GLN A 55 32.57 23.58 -10.33
CA GLN A 55 34.05 23.60 -10.19
C GLN A 55 34.53 22.70 -9.05
N MET A 56 35.82 22.33 -9.05
CA MET A 56 36.44 21.53 -7.97
C MET A 56 36.29 22.15 -6.58
N VAL A 57 36.38 23.49 -6.48
CA VAL A 57 36.20 24.23 -5.22
C VAL A 57 34.98 25.15 -5.35
N GLN A 58 33.84 24.64 -4.89
CA GLN A 58 32.55 25.34 -4.90
C GLN A 58 31.86 25.19 -3.55
N CYS A 59 30.98 26.13 -3.19
CA CYS A 59 30.00 25.85 -2.13
C CYS A 59 28.74 25.23 -2.73
N GLU A 60 28.05 24.43 -1.94
CA GLU A 60 26.85 23.69 -2.33
C GLU A 60 25.56 24.55 -2.24
N PHE A 61 25.69 25.87 -2.42
CA PHE A 61 24.52 26.74 -2.45
C PHE A 61 23.67 26.44 -3.68
N PHE A 62 22.41 26.10 -3.46
CA PHE A 62 21.42 25.79 -4.46
C PHE A 62 20.02 26.21 -3.97
N GLN A 63 19.27 26.93 -4.80
CA GLN A 63 17.90 27.33 -4.51
C GLN A 63 17.06 27.35 -5.78
N TRP A 64 15.94 26.63 -5.81
CA TRP A 64 15.02 26.68 -6.95
C TRP A 64 14.42 28.08 -7.10
N LEU A 65 14.31 28.53 -8.35
CA LEU A 65 13.50 29.67 -8.71
C LEU A 65 12.11 29.14 -9.05
N ASP A 66 11.28 28.98 -8.04
CA ASP A 66 9.86 28.74 -8.28
C ASP A 66 9.22 30.05 -8.78
N PRO A 67 8.29 29.98 -9.75
CA PRO A 67 7.48 31.15 -10.09
C PRO A 67 6.89 31.71 -8.80
N PRO A 68 6.80 33.05 -8.65
CA PRO A 68 6.07 33.60 -7.51
C PRO A 68 4.71 32.91 -7.48
N ILE A 69 4.40 32.26 -6.36
CA ILE A 69 3.03 31.88 -6.07
C ILE A 69 2.32 33.22 -5.97
N VAL A 70 1.76 33.66 -7.08
CA VAL A 70 0.87 34.79 -7.17
C VAL A 70 -0.26 34.50 -6.19
N LYS A 71 -0.11 35.00 -4.96
CA LYS A 71 -1.18 35.04 -3.96
C LYS A 71 -2.18 36.15 -4.33
N GLU A 72 -2.52 36.23 -5.60
CA GLU A 72 -3.64 36.98 -6.16
C GLU A 72 -3.74 36.65 -7.65
N GLN A 73 -3.98 35.37 -7.94
CA GLN A 73 -4.68 34.96 -9.14
C GLN A 73 -5.85 34.10 -8.69
N SER A 74 -6.99 34.76 -8.43
CA SER A 74 -8.23 34.23 -8.98
C SER A 74 -8.06 34.24 -10.51
N CYS A 75 -7.30 33.30 -11.06
CA CYS A 75 -7.71 32.77 -12.33
C CYS A 75 -9.12 32.22 -12.04
N ALA A 76 -10.13 32.82 -12.67
CA ALA A 76 -11.35 32.09 -12.93
C ALA A 76 -10.88 30.82 -13.64
N SER A 77 -10.60 29.77 -12.87
CA SER A 77 -10.39 28.44 -13.39
C SER A 77 -11.73 28.17 -14.04
N ASP A 78 -11.78 28.21 -15.37
CA ASP A 78 -12.96 27.84 -16.12
C ASP A 78 -13.57 26.64 -15.42
N GLY A 79 -14.83 26.73 -14.96
CA GLY A 79 -15.47 25.71 -14.12
C GLY A 79 -15.42 24.29 -14.71
N LYS A 80 -14.97 24.16 -15.96
CA LYS A 80 -14.56 22.94 -16.67
C LYS A 80 -13.53 22.10 -15.93
N ASP A 81 -12.52 22.66 -15.26
CA ASP A 81 -11.50 21.86 -14.57
C ASP A 81 -12.07 21.22 -13.30
N ILE A 82 -12.86 21.98 -12.55
CA ILE A 82 -13.59 21.51 -11.36
C ILE A 82 -14.64 20.47 -11.79
N ALA A 83 -15.41 20.74 -12.84
CA ALA A 83 -16.39 19.80 -13.39
C ALA A 83 -15.75 18.50 -13.87
N ARG A 84 -14.55 18.56 -14.49
CA ARG A 84 -13.81 17.36 -14.92
C ARG A 84 -13.39 16.50 -13.73
N VAL A 85 -12.92 17.12 -12.64
CA VAL A 85 -12.56 16.41 -11.40
C VAL A 85 -13.80 15.77 -10.77
N PHE A 86 -14.91 16.49 -10.67
CA PHE A 86 -16.16 15.93 -10.13
C PHE A 86 -16.70 14.76 -10.96
N SER A 87 -16.69 14.86 -12.30
CA SER A 87 -17.07 13.75 -13.17
C SER A 87 -16.17 12.54 -12.97
N LYS A 88 -14.86 12.76 -12.77
CA LYS A 88 -13.91 11.68 -12.48
C LYS A 88 -14.16 11.05 -11.10
N LEU A 89 -14.44 11.86 -10.07
CA LEU A 89 -14.77 11.37 -8.72
C LEU A 89 -16.04 10.52 -8.74
N LYS A 90 -17.08 11.00 -9.41
CA LYS A 90 -18.33 10.25 -9.57
C LYS A 90 -18.11 8.91 -10.28
N TRP A 91 -17.36 8.91 -11.38
CA TRP A 91 -17.04 7.67 -12.09
C TRP A 91 -16.20 6.71 -11.22
N MET A 92 -15.26 7.23 -10.44
CA MET A 92 -14.47 6.43 -9.50
C MET A 92 -15.33 5.86 -8.36
N GLU A 93 -16.29 6.61 -7.84
CA GLU A 93 -17.24 6.15 -6.84
C GLU A 93 -18.11 5.01 -7.40
N GLU A 94 -18.72 5.21 -8.57
CA GLU A 94 -19.48 4.17 -9.28
C GLU A 94 -18.63 2.92 -9.57
N TYR A 95 -17.36 3.11 -9.92
CA TYR A 95 -16.41 2.01 -10.12
C TYR A 95 -16.11 1.26 -8.82
N LEU A 96 -15.86 1.96 -7.72
CA LEU A 96 -15.65 1.36 -6.40
C LEU A 96 -16.89 0.58 -5.94
N GLU A 97 -18.08 1.14 -6.11
CA GLU A 97 -19.35 0.46 -5.80
C GLU A 97 -19.53 -0.82 -6.62
N SER A 98 -19.19 -0.77 -7.91
CA SER A 98 -19.20 -1.95 -8.79
C SER A 98 -18.27 -3.05 -8.28
N MET A 99 -17.04 -2.71 -7.88
CA MET A 99 -16.10 -3.67 -7.31
C MET A 99 -16.59 -4.25 -5.98
N VAL A 100 -17.13 -3.42 -5.08
CA VAL A 100 -17.68 -3.89 -3.80
C VAL A 100 -18.85 -4.85 -4.02
N LYS A 101 -19.72 -4.57 -4.99
CA LYS A 101 -20.82 -5.46 -5.37
C LYS A 101 -20.30 -6.80 -5.88
N HIS A 102 -19.26 -6.79 -6.72
CA HIS A 102 -18.62 -8.01 -7.20
C HIS A 102 -17.99 -8.82 -6.05
N GLN A 103 -17.31 -8.15 -5.12
CA GLN A 103 -16.71 -8.79 -3.94
C GLN A 103 -17.78 -9.49 -3.10
N LYS A 104 -18.90 -8.82 -2.81
CA LYS A 104 -20.03 -9.43 -2.09
C LYS A 104 -20.57 -10.66 -2.79
N LYS A 105 -20.63 -10.65 -4.13
CA LYS A 105 -21.07 -11.81 -4.89
C LYS A 105 -20.11 -12.99 -4.73
N ILE A 106 -18.79 -12.74 -4.80
CA ILE A 106 -17.77 -13.75 -4.52
C ILE A 106 -17.93 -14.30 -3.10
N ASP A 107 -18.16 -13.44 -2.12
CA ASP A 107 -18.26 -13.85 -0.72
C ASP A 107 -19.49 -14.75 -0.49
N GLU A 108 -20.64 -14.41 -1.09
CA GLU A 108 -21.85 -15.26 -1.04
C GLU A 108 -21.65 -16.58 -1.78
N GLU A 109 -21.04 -16.56 -2.98
CA GLU A 109 -20.71 -17.78 -3.73
C GLU A 109 -19.75 -18.68 -2.93
N MET A 110 -18.71 -18.09 -2.33
CA MET A 110 -17.74 -18.81 -1.50
C MET A 110 -18.39 -19.39 -0.24
N LYS A 111 -19.33 -18.67 0.38
CA LYS A 111 -20.08 -19.14 1.54
C LYS A 111 -20.97 -20.33 1.18
N GLU A 112 -21.68 -20.28 0.05
CA GLU A 112 -22.50 -21.41 -0.42
C GLU A 112 -21.63 -22.66 -0.69
N GLN A 113 -20.44 -22.48 -1.29
CA GLN A 113 -19.48 -23.57 -1.48
C GLN A 113 -18.95 -24.11 -0.14
N LEU A 114 -18.67 -23.23 0.82
CA LEU A 114 -18.20 -23.61 2.15
C LEU A 114 -19.25 -24.47 2.87
N GLU A 115 -20.52 -24.09 2.83
CA GLU A 115 -21.61 -24.86 3.43
C GLU A 115 -21.73 -26.26 2.81
N LYS A 116 -21.60 -26.38 1.48
CA LYS A 116 -21.59 -27.68 0.79
C LYS A 116 -20.41 -28.56 1.22
N VAL A 117 -19.22 -27.99 1.34
CA VAL A 117 -18.01 -28.72 1.79
C VAL A 117 -18.18 -29.17 3.24
N VAL A 118 -18.73 -28.33 4.11
CA VAL A 118 -19.00 -28.69 5.51
C VAL A 118 -19.98 -29.86 5.60
N GLU A 119 -21.06 -29.84 4.82
CA GLU A 119 -22.05 -30.93 4.82
C GLU A 119 -21.46 -32.25 4.29
N GLN A 120 -20.68 -32.19 3.21
CA GLN A 120 -19.92 -33.34 2.70
C GLN A 120 -18.94 -33.89 3.75
N THR A 121 -18.27 -33.02 4.49
CA THR A 121 -17.33 -33.40 5.55
C THR A 121 -18.03 -34.13 6.69
N LYS A 122 -19.18 -33.60 7.16
CA LYS A 122 -19.99 -34.27 8.19
C LYS A 122 -20.47 -35.65 7.74
N LYS A 123 -20.94 -35.75 6.50
CA LYS A 123 -21.35 -37.03 5.91
C LYS A 123 -20.20 -38.03 5.91
N MET A 124 -19.05 -37.63 5.37
CA MET A 124 -17.85 -38.46 5.34
C MET A 124 -17.38 -38.87 6.75
N GLU A 125 -17.48 -37.98 7.73
CA GLU A 125 -17.16 -38.28 9.12
C GLU A 125 -18.10 -39.36 9.69
N SER A 126 -19.40 -39.25 9.44
CA SER A 126 -20.38 -40.27 9.88
C SER A 126 -20.13 -41.64 9.23
N GLU A 127 -19.77 -41.66 7.95
CA GLU A 127 -19.38 -42.87 7.22
C GLU A 127 -18.10 -43.47 7.80
N MET A 128 -17.09 -42.64 8.09
CA MET A 128 -15.83 -43.07 8.71
C MET A 128 -16.07 -43.64 10.12
N GLN A 129 -16.94 -43.03 10.92
CA GLN A 129 -17.30 -43.52 12.24
C GLN A 129 -18.00 -44.89 12.18
N SER A 130 -18.95 -45.05 11.25
CA SER A 130 -19.63 -46.33 11.00
C SER A 130 -18.63 -47.41 10.56
N MET A 131 -17.75 -47.09 9.62
CA MET A 131 -16.69 -47.99 9.14
C MET A 131 -15.75 -48.41 10.28
N ASN A 132 -15.34 -47.48 11.14
CA ASN A 132 -14.50 -47.77 12.30
C ASN A 132 -15.22 -48.69 13.31
N ALA A 133 -16.52 -48.47 13.56
CA ALA A 133 -17.31 -49.35 14.40
C ALA A 133 -17.42 -50.77 13.83
N GLN A 134 -17.61 -50.90 12.51
CA GLN A 134 -17.60 -52.18 11.82
C GLN A 134 -16.23 -52.88 11.95
N LEU A 135 -15.13 -52.16 11.73
CA LEU A 135 -13.78 -52.69 11.89
C LEU A 135 -13.55 -53.22 13.30
N ARG A 136 -13.96 -52.48 14.34
CA ARG A 136 -13.88 -52.94 15.74
C ARG A 136 -14.71 -54.19 15.99
N SER A 137 -15.89 -54.30 15.39
CA SER A 137 -16.73 -55.51 15.47
C SER A 137 -16.04 -56.71 14.83
N GLN A 138 -15.44 -56.52 13.64
CA GLN A 138 -14.65 -57.54 12.96
C GLN A 138 -13.44 -57.97 13.81
N GLN A 139 -12.68 -57.00 14.33
CA GLN A 139 -11.54 -57.26 15.22
C GLN A 139 -11.94 -58.05 16.47
N LYS A 140 -13.11 -57.76 17.08
CA LYS A 140 -13.61 -58.52 18.24
C LYS A 140 -13.94 -59.97 17.88
N LYS A 141 -14.56 -60.21 16.71
CA LYS A 141 -14.85 -61.57 16.22
C LYS A 141 -13.56 -62.33 15.97
N GLU A 142 -12.61 -61.72 15.26
CA GLU A 142 -11.27 -62.24 15.01
C GLU A 142 -10.55 -62.59 16.32
N TYR A 143 -10.53 -61.67 17.29
CA TYR A 143 -9.91 -61.90 18.58
C TYR A 143 -10.56 -63.07 19.34
N LYS A 144 -11.89 -63.13 19.40
CA LYS A 144 -12.63 -64.23 20.04
C LYS A 144 -12.34 -65.56 19.36
N LEU A 145 -12.30 -65.59 18.04
CA LEU A 145 -11.99 -66.79 17.26
C LEU A 145 -10.56 -67.27 17.54
N LYS A 146 -9.58 -66.35 17.51
CA LYS A 146 -8.18 -66.66 17.84
C LYS A 146 -8.02 -67.17 19.26
N ALA A 147 -8.69 -66.57 20.24
CA ALA A 147 -8.68 -67.02 21.63
C ALA A 147 -9.28 -68.43 21.79
N PHE A 148 -10.40 -68.70 21.12
CA PHE A 148 -11.02 -70.03 21.13
C PHE A 148 -10.11 -71.10 20.53
N CYS A 149 -9.53 -70.84 19.35
CA CYS A 149 -8.57 -71.75 18.74
C CYS A 149 -7.34 -71.97 19.63
N PHE A 150 -6.84 -70.94 20.30
CA PHE A 150 -5.72 -71.05 21.23
C PHE A 150 -6.05 -72.00 22.41
N VAL A 151 -7.23 -71.88 23.01
CA VAL A 151 -7.67 -72.79 24.08
C VAL A 151 -7.74 -74.24 23.59
N LEU A 152 -8.32 -74.47 22.41
CA LEU A 152 -8.39 -75.82 21.82
C LEU A 152 -7.00 -76.41 21.57
N LEU A 153 -6.05 -75.60 21.07
CA LEU A 153 -4.66 -76.02 20.86
C LEU A 153 -3.98 -76.43 22.18
N VAL A 154 -4.18 -75.66 23.26
CA VAL A 154 -3.62 -75.98 24.58
C VAL A 154 -4.18 -77.30 25.12
N ILE A 155 -5.49 -77.53 25.00
CA ILE A 155 -6.13 -78.78 25.42
C ILE A 155 -5.57 -79.96 24.62
N TRP A 156 -5.48 -79.82 23.29
CA TRP A 156 -4.96 -80.87 22.41
C TRP A 156 -3.52 -81.24 22.73
N LEU A 157 -2.66 -80.25 22.99
CA LEU A 157 -1.27 -80.47 23.40
C LEU A 157 -1.17 -81.17 24.77
N GLY A 158 -2.05 -80.85 25.73
CA GLY A 158 -2.06 -81.50 27.05
C GLY A 158 -2.45 -82.97 26.99
N LEU A 159 -3.40 -83.33 26.12
CA LEU A 159 -3.82 -84.72 25.88
C LEU A 159 -2.74 -85.56 25.18
N LEU A 160 -1.83 -84.93 24.43
CA LEU A 160 -0.71 -85.64 23.78
C LEU A 160 0.41 -86.03 24.76
N TRP A 161 0.45 -85.44 25.95
CA TRP A 161 1.50 -85.64 26.96
C TRP A 161 1.00 -86.34 28.24
N SER A 162 -0.25 -86.82 28.28
CA SER A 162 -0.83 -87.64 29.36
C SER A 162 -0.99 -89.09 28.90
#